data_AF-A0AAW0TRY1-F1
#
_entry.id   AF-A0AAW0TRY1-F1
#
_cell.length_a   1.000
_cell.length_b   1.000
_cell.length_c   1.000
_cell.angle_alpha   90.00
_cell.angle_beta   90.00
_cell.angle_gamma   90.00
#
_symmetry.space_group_name_H-M   'P 1'
#
loop_
_entity.id
_entity.type
_entity.pdbx_description
1 polymer ?
#
loop_
_entity_poly.entity_id
_entity_poly.type
_entity_poly.pdbx_seq_one_letter_code
_entity_poly.pdbx_strand_id
1 'polypeptide(L)'
;MADVAPSYREPSVLQTCQERPVMGKQAATTLALKMFGLAVTSVKELDSYDDRNYLIKVEGKSSNPHIKEPSADGYVLKITNSLDSKNSKIMASQVEMMLFLHSRGFKVSKPEKNVHGSHLIYAKISGDEVGEEGGENIVRLLPFIPGKILHQVPTTAQLFYEVGVFVGRMDNELKDFTNEDLKQRKFMWCMENVPQLPKFLFAVKDKHRRKLVEEVLQVWQERVAPVLPKLERGFIHGDANEQNFIVSASQDDPSTYHIDALIDFGDIQHSCYLFELSIIIMYMMLVAKTMDPNDVGGHIIAGYLTHRTVSKDEWNIIKECVAARFVQSLVLGAYSILQDPDNQYLLVTATRGWELLDSFWHTPKEQLIAQWRSILKNYQEAHSDKV
;
A
#
# COMPACT_ATOMS: atom_id res chain seq x y z
N MET A 1 39.12 16.02 -6.61
CA MET A 1 37.93 16.86 -6.81
C MET A 1 36.77 16.09 -6.22
N ALA A 2 36.19 16.58 -5.13
CA ALA A 2 35.06 15.93 -4.48
C ALA A 2 33.83 16.09 -5.38
N ASP A 3 33.27 14.97 -5.84
CA ASP A 3 31.96 14.94 -6.50
C ASP A 3 30.92 15.43 -5.51
N VAL A 4 30.50 16.68 -5.68
CA VAL A 4 29.32 17.24 -5.02
C VAL A 4 28.13 16.53 -5.66
N ALA A 5 27.54 15.58 -4.92
CA ALA A 5 26.26 14.99 -5.32
C ALA A 5 25.26 16.14 -5.55
N PRO A 6 24.58 16.20 -6.70
CA PRO A 6 23.62 17.27 -6.98
C PRO A 6 22.53 17.25 -5.91
N SER A 7 22.24 18.42 -5.32
CA SER A 7 21.18 18.62 -4.33
C SER A 7 19.78 18.58 -4.95
N TYR A 8 19.55 17.68 -5.91
CA TYR A 8 18.27 17.49 -6.57
C TYR A 8 17.43 16.57 -5.68
N ARG A 9 16.52 17.18 -4.91
CA ARG A 9 15.44 16.48 -4.19
C ARG A 9 14.25 16.42 -5.13
N GLU A 10 13.82 15.22 -5.53
CA GLU A 10 12.53 15.05 -6.20
C GLU A 10 11.43 14.93 -5.14
N PRO A 11 10.50 15.90 -5.03
CA PRO A 11 9.40 15.86 -4.05
C PRO A 11 8.44 14.68 -4.24
N SER A 12 8.58 13.94 -5.33
CA SER A 12 7.70 12.85 -5.78
C SER A 12 8.04 11.49 -5.19
N VAL A 13 9.24 11.31 -4.60
CA VAL A 13 9.71 10.05 -3.99
C VAL A 13 9.68 10.10 -2.47
N LEU A 14 9.98 11.27 -1.90
CA LEU A 14 10.13 11.47 -0.47
C LEU A 14 9.55 12.81 -0.07
N GLN A 15 8.72 12.77 0.96
CA GLN A 15 8.49 13.91 1.81
C GLN A 15 9.53 13.88 2.93
N THR A 16 10.10 15.04 3.22
CA THR A 16 11.20 15.11 4.19
C THR A 16 10.65 14.99 5.61
N CYS A 17 11.48 14.59 6.59
CA CYS A 17 11.15 14.71 8.02
C CYS A 17 10.70 16.12 8.44
N GLN A 18 10.94 17.16 7.63
CA GLN A 18 10.46 18.52 7.86
C GLN A 18 8.96 18.70 7.55
N GLU A 19 8.35 17.81 6.76
CA GLU A 19 6.94 17.86 6.36
C GLU A 19 6.06 16.95 7.24
N ARG A 20 6.67 16.00 7.94
CA ARG A 20 5.99 15.16 8.93
C ARG A 20 5.44 16.02 10.08
N PRO A 21 4.17 15.85 10.47
CA PRO A 21 3.57 16.67 11.52
C PRO A 21 4.32 16.56 12.86
N VAL A 22 4.60 17.70 13.48
CA VAL A 22 5.18 17.79 14.83
C VAL A 22 4.05 17.96 15.84
N MET A 23 3.63 16.85 16.44
CA MET A 23 2.47 16.78 17.32
C MET A 23 2.76 15.88 18.53
N GLY A 24 2.27 16.27 19.70
CA GLY A 24 2.25 15.43 20.90
C GLY A 24 0.90 14.72 21.12
N LYS A 25 0.88 13.77 22.06
CA LYS A 25 -0.34 13.02 22.40
C LYS A 25 -1.46 13.91 22.93
N GLN A 26 -1.14 15.03 23.56
CA GLN A 26 -2.13 15.95 24.12
C GLN A 26 -2.87 16.71 23.01
N ALA A 27 -2.17 17.12 21.95
CA ALA A 27 -2.80 17.68 20.77
C ALA A 27 -3.72 16.66 20.06
N ALA A 28 -3.32 15.38 19.97
CA ALA A 28 -4.19 14.33 19.43
C ALA A 28 -5.50 14.16 20.23
N THR A 29 -5.41 14.15 21.57
CA THR A 29 -6.59 14.15 22.46
C THR A 29 -7.48 15.38 22.24
N THR A 30 -6.86 16.55 22.11
CA THR A 30 -7.56 17.82 21.92
C THR A 30 -8.30 17.84 20.58
N LEU A 31 -7.65 17.39 19.50
CA LEU A 31 -8.26 17.25 18.17
C LEU A 31 -9.45 16.29 18.19
N ALA A 32 -9.29 15.10 18.77
CA ALA A 32 -10.34 14.11 18.83
C ALA A 32 -11.60 14.64 19.53
N LEU A 33 -11.42 15.36 20.65
CA LEU A 33 -12.54 15.95 21.38
C LEU A 33 -13.18 17.11 20.60
N LYS A 34 -12.38 18.10 20.18
CA LYS A 34 -12.90 19.32 19.54
C LYS A 34 -13.51 19.05 18.17
N MET A 35 -12.81 18.29 17.34
CA MET A 35 -13.17 18.11 15.94
C MET A 35 -14.13 16.95 15.72
N PHE A 36 -14.03 15.90 16.54
CA PHE A 36 -14.82 14.67 16.37
C PHE A 36 -15.76 14.38 17.52
N GLY A 37 -15.81 15.21 18.57
CA GLY A 37 -16.73 15.04 19.70
C GLY A 37 -16.47 13.77 20.51
N LEU A 38 -15.22 13.31 20.57
CA LEU A 38 -14.83 12.06 21.23
C LEU A 38 -13.88 12.33 22.40
N ALA A 39 -14.31 11.97 23.61
CA ALA A 39 -13.46 12.00 24.79
C ALA A 39 -12.48 10.82 24.75
N VAL A 40 -11.18 11.11 24.75
CA VAL A 40 -10.12 10.11 24.61
C VAL A 40 -9.72 9.56 25.98
N THR A 41 -9.69 8.23 26.11
CA THR A 41 -9.28 7.51 27.31
C THR A 41 -7.84 7.00 27.23
N SER A 42 -7.31 6.80 26.02
CA SER A 42 -5.91 6.37 25.80
C SER A 42 -5.41 6.81 24.43
N VAL A 43 -4.11 7.14 24.33
CA VAL A 43 -3.42 7.52 23.09
C VAL A 43 -2.12 6.73 22.95
N LYS A 44 -1.99 6.01 21.83
CA LYS A 44 -0.77 5.34 21.41
C LYS A 44 -0.38 5.82 20.02
N GLU A 45 0.85 6.30 19.85
CA GLU A 45 1.40 6.57 18.53
C GLU A 45 1.63 5.24 17.80
N LEU A 46 1.24 5.19 16.53
CA LEU A 46 1.50 4.07 15.64
C LEU A 46 2.71 4.40 14.76
N ASP A 47 3.41 3.36 14.32
CA ASP A 47 4.48 3.52 13.36
C ASP A 47 3.93 4.14 12.07
N SER A 48 4.59 5.20 11.59
CA SER A 48 4.23 5.92 10.39
C SER A 48 5.46 6.62 9.81
N TYR A 49 5.46 6.80 8.49
CA TYR A 49 6.58 7.39 7.77
C TYR A 49 6.39 8.91 7.58
N ASP A 50 5.66 9.30 6.54
CA ASP A 50 5.42 10.73 6.20
C ASP A 50 4.36 11.36 7.11
N ASP A 51 3.34 10.59 7.46
CA ASP A 51 2.22 11.02 8.28
C ASP A 51 2.49 10.81 9.78
N ARG A 52 1.54 11.23 10.61
CA ARG A 52 1.54 10.93 12.05
C ARG A 52 0.20 10.32 12.45
N ASN A 53 0.26 9.10 12.98
CA ASN A 53 -0.90 8.28 13.27
C ASN A 53 -0.99 7.98 14.77
N TYR A 54 -2.17 8.18 15.36
CA TYR A 54 -2.44 7.79 16.74
C TYR A 54 -3.61 6.83 16.81
N LEU A 55 -3.42 5.68 17.45
CA LEU A 55 -4.51 4.88 17.96
C LEU A 55 -5.05 5.54 19.23
N ILE A 56 -6.30 5.99 19.15
CA ILE A 56 -7.04 6.57 20.27
C ILE A 56 -8.15 5.61 20.71
N LYS A 57 -8.23 5.34 22.01
CA LYS A 57 -9.41 4.76 22.64
C LYS A 57 -10.27 5.88 23.18
N VAL A 58 -11.58 5.73 23.09
CA VAL A 58 -12.54 6.77 23.45
C VAL A 58 -13.57 6.24 24.43
N GLU A 59 -14.26 7.13 25.11
CA GLU A 59 -15.46 6.78 25.86
C GLU A 59 -16.55 6.26 24.92
N GLY A 60 -17.43 5.38 25.40
CA GLY A 60 -18.54 4.82 24.61
C GLY A 60 -19.68 5.80 24.30
N LYS A 61 -19.41 7.12 24.34
CA LYS A 61 -20.34 8.20 24.05
C LYS A 61 -19.66 9.23 23.16
N SER A 62 -20.43 9.85 22.26
CA SER A 62 -19.96 10.95 21.42
C SER A 62 -20.91 12.13 21.49
N SER A 63 -20.36 13.34 21.46
CA SER A 63 -21.12 14.57 21.22
C SER A 63 -21.29 14.88 19.72
N ASN A 64 -20.69 14.07 18.84
CA ASN A 64 -20.77 14.24 17.40
C ASN A 64 -22.06 13.63 16.84
N PRO A 65 -22.92 14.43 16.18
CA PRO A 65 -24.20 13.94 15.66
C PRO A 65 -24.05 12.89 14.54
N HIS A 66 -22.85 12.76 13.97
CA HIS A 66 -22.56 11.80 12.90
C HIS A 66 -21.96 10.48 13.41
N ILE A 67 -21.49 10.42 14.67
CA ILE A 67 -20.93 9.21 15.30
C ILE A 67 -21.86 8.80 16.43
N LYS A 68 -22.88 8.00 16.11
CA LYS A 68 -23.88 7.58 17.11
C LYS A 68 -23.32 6.58 18.11
N GLU A 69 -22.52 5.64 17.62
CA GLU A 69 -21.94 4.56 18.40
C GLU A 69 -20.43 4.57 18.19
N PRO A 70 -19.66 5.09 19.16
CA PRO A 70 -18.21 5.04 19.08
C PRO A 70 -17.69 3.61 18.95
N SER A 71 -16.69 3.41 18.09
CA SER A 71 -16.04 2.12 17.92
C SER A 71 -15.42 1.64 19.24
N ALA A 72 -15.79 0.43 19.68
CA ALA A 72 -15.19 -0.20 20.86
C ALA A 72 -13.68 -0.43 20.69
N ASP A 73 -13.25 -0.65 19.44
CA ASP A 73 -11.86 -0.83 19.07
C ASP A 73 -11.10 0.49 18.95
N GLY A 74 -11.80 1.63 19.07
CA GLY A 74 -11.21 2.96 18.97
C GLY A 74 -11.00 3.39 17.52
N TYR A 75 -10.11 4.36 17.34
CA TYR A 75 -9.88 5.04 16.07
C TYR A 75 -8.39 5.28 15.82
N VAL A 76 -8.01 5.33 14.55
CA VAL A 76 -6.77 5.93 14.09
C VAL A 76 -7.04 7.39 13.73
N LEU A 77 -6.47 8.31 14.51
CA LEU A 77 -6.38 9.71 14.14
C LEU A 77 -5.14 9.87 13.25
N LYS A 78 -5.37 10.09 11.94
CA LYS A 78 -4.33 10.25 10.93
C LYS A 78 -4.15 11.72 10.60
N ILE A 79 -2.96 12.24 10.86
CA ILE A 79 -2.53 13.59 10.52
C ILE A 79 -1.63 13.47 9.29
N THR A 80 -2.14 13.95 8.17
CA THR A 80 -1.43 13.93 6.89
C THR A 80 -0.36 15.01 6.88
N ASN A 81 0.82 14.69 6.35
CA ASN A 81 1.93 15.64 6.20
C ASN A 81 1.52 16.92 5.44
N SER A 82 2.28 18.00 5.65
CA SER A 82 1.88 19.33 5.16
C SER A 82 1.97 19.47 3.64
N LEU A 83 2.77 18.66 2.96
CA LEU A 83 2.89 18.71 1.50
C LEU A 83 1.68 18.05 0.83
N ASP A 84 1.35 16.82 1.22
CA ASP A 84 0.16 16.10 0.71
C ASP A 84 -1.13 16.79 1.08
N SER A 85 -1.17 17.46 2.24
CA SER A 85 -2.33 18.22 2.70
C SER A 85 -2.69 19.40 1.77
N LYS A 86 -1.75 19.87 0.94
CA LYS A 86 -2.02 20.86 -0.11
C LYS A 86 -2.84 20.28 -1.26
N ASN A 87 -2.87 18.95 -1.42
CA ASN A 87 -3.61 18.28 -2.47
C ASN A 87 -4.97 17.77 -1.99
N SER A 88 -5.84 18.73 -1.65
CA SER A 88 -7.17 18.49 -1.09
C SER A 88 -8.05 17.58 -1.95
N LYS A 89 -7.91 17.68 -3.27
CA LYS A 89 -8.66 16.88 -4.25
C LYS A 89 -8.28 15.40 -4.20
N ILE A 90 -6.99 15.10 -4.11
CA ILE A 90 -6.53 13.71 -3.96
C ILE A 90 -6.99 13.15 -2.61
N MET A 91 -6.94 13.96 -1.54
CA MET A 91 -7.45 13.53 -0.24
C MET A 91 -8.94 13.26 -0.24
N ALA A 92 -9.73 14.09 -0.91
CA ALA A 92 -11.17 13.84 -1.11
C ALA A 92 -11.40 12.54 -1.90
N SER A 93 -10.60 12.32 -2.94
CA SER A 93 -10.67 11.10 -3.75
C SER A 93 -10.31 9.84 -2.97
N GLN A 94 -9.38 9.91 -2.02
CA GLN A 94 -9.10 8.81 -1.08
C GLN A 94 -10.32 8.49 -0.22
N VAL A 95 -10.99 9.51 0.30
CA VAL A 95 -12.25 9.33 1.07
C VAL A 95 -13.32 8.69 0.20
N GLU A 96 -13.51 9.18 -1.04
CA GLU A 96 -14.50 8.65 -1.97
C GLU A 96 -14.28 7.15 -2.27
N MET A 97 -13.04 6.75 -2.56
CA MET A 97 -12.73 5.34 -2.85
C MET A 97 -12.96 4.45 -1.63
N MET A 98 -12.53 4.89 -0.44
CA MET A 98 -12.75 4.17 0.82
C MET A 98 -14.24 3.96 1.10
N LEU A 99 -15.06 5.01 0.94
CA LEU A 99 -16.51 4.94 1.13
C LEU A 99 -17.18 4.06 0.06
N PHE A 100 -16.73 4.15 -1.20
CA PHE A 100 -17.20 3.29 -2.28
C PHE A 100 -16.95 1.81 -1.95
N LEU A 101 -15.72 1.44 -1.62
CA LEU A 101 -15.37 0.05 -1.28
C LEU A 101 -16.13 -0.44 -0.04
N HIS A 102 -16.28 0.41 0.98
CA HIS A 102 -17.11 0.07 2.14
C HIS A 102 -18.56 -0.24 1.73
N SER A 103 -19.14 0.55 0.80
CA SER A 103 -20.49 0.30 0.27
C SER A 103 -20.61 -1.01 -0.53
N ARG A 104 -19.50 -1.52 -1.07
CA ARG A 104 -19.41 -2.83 -1.75
C ARG A 104 -19.10 -4.00 -0.80
N GLY A 105 -19.15 -3.75 0.51
CA GLY A 105 -18.96 -4.76 1.55
C GLY A 105 -17.50 -5.15 1.77
N PHE A 106 -16.54 -4.26 1.48
CA PHE A 106 -15.16 -4.44 1.91
C PHE A 106 -14.97 -3.92 3.33
N LYS A 107 -14.17 -4.66 4.09
CA LYS A 107 -13.59 -4.17 5.32
C LYS A 107 -12.31 -3.42 4.96
N VAL A 108 -12.41 -2.10 4.87
CA VAL A 108 -11.31 -1.19 4.55
C VAL A 108 -11.38 0.00 5.49
N SER A 109 -10.33 0.81 5.53
CA SER A 109 -10.39 2.12 6.19
C SER A 109 -11.64 2.90 5.75
N LYS A 110 -12.40 3.41 6.71
CA LYS A 110 -13.64 4.18 6.46
C LYS A 110 -13.59 5.49 7.24
N PRO A 111 -13.35 6.63 6.59
CA PRO A 111 -13.31 7.93 7.28
C PRO A 111 -14.62 8.26 7.99
N GLU A 112 -14.52 8.68 9.25
CA GLU A 112 -15.65 9.24 10.01
C GLU A 112 -15.83 10.72 9.72
N LYS A 113 -17.08 11.18 9.85
CA LYS A 113 -17.41 12.60 9.78
C LYS A 113 -17.06 13.30 11.09
N ASN A 114 -16.54 14.51 10.96
CA ASN A 114 -16.34 15.44 12.06
C ASN A 114 -17.69 16.01 12.56
N VAL A 115 -17.66 16.83 13.60
CA VAL A 115 -18.87 17.45 14.18
C VAL A 115 -19.64 18.36 13.20
N HIS A 116 -19.02 18.75 12.09
CA HIS A 116 -19.61 19.57 11.02
C HIS A 116 -20.00 18.76 9.78
N GLY A 117 -19.90 17.42 9.82
CA GLY A 117 -20.27 16.54 8.72
C GLY A 117 -19.23 16.35 7.61
N SER A 118 -18.00 16.87 7.77
CA SER A 118 -16.88 16.69 6.83
C SER A 118 -15.98 15.52 7.22
N HIS A 119 -15.43 14.81 6.24
CA HIS A 119 -14.41 13.76 6.47
C HIS A 119 -12.97 14.30 6.52
N LEU A 120 -12.75 15.50 5.96
CA LEU A 120 -11.44 16.14 5.90
C LEU A 120 -11.47 17.41 6.72
N ILE A 121 -10.46 17.58 7.58
CA ILE A 121 -10.34 18.72 8.49
C ILE A 121 -8.96 19.32 8.31
N TYR A 122 -8.89 20.64 8.16
CA TYR A 122 -7.62 21.35 8.20
C TYR A 122 -7.33 21.76 9.63
N ALA A 123 -6.16 21.40 10.14
CA ALA A 123 -5.70 21.81 11.45
C ALA A 123 -4.30 22.42 11.34
N LYS A 124 -4.11 23.54 12.05
CA LYS A 124 -2.78 24.08 12.28
C LYS A 124 -2.22 23.42 13.53
N ILE A 125 -1.08 22.76 13.40
CA ILE A 125 -0.49 21.96 14.48
C ILE A 125 0.90 22.50 14.76
N SER A 126 1.18 22.84 16.02
CA SER A 126 2.50 23.27 16.47
C SER A 126 2.78 22.67 17.85
N GLY A 127 3.38 21.48 17.88
CA GLY A 127 3.60 20.75 19.13
C GLY A 127 2.27 20.28 19.73
N ASP A 128 1.97 20.72 20.95
CA ASP A 128 0.68 20.41 21.60
C ASP A 128 -0.41 21.47 21.35
N GLU A 129 -0.10 22.54 20.61
CA GLU A 129 -1.08 23.56 20.22
C GLU A 129 -1.80 23.19 18.93
N VAL A 130 -3.13 23.39 18.93
CA VAL A 130 -4.02 23.05 17.81
C VAL A 130 -4.89 24.27 17.48
N GLY A 131 -4.81 24.73 16.23
CA GLY A 131 -5.65 25.77 15.65
C GLY A 131 -6.55 25.24 14.52
N GLU A 132 -7.70 25.89 14.31
CA GLU A 132 -8.80 25.37 13.50
C GLU A 132 -8.94 26.07 12.13
N GLU A 133 -8.33 27.25 11.93
CA GLU A 133 -8.45 28.04 10.69
C GLU A 133 -7.14 28.14 9.92
N GLY A 134 -7.17 27.88 8.60
CA GLY A 134 -6.02 28.00 7.71
C GLY A 134 -4.91 26.96 7.96
N GLY A 135 -5.26 25.80 8.53
CA GLY A 135 -4.32 24.74 8.90
C GLY A 135 -3.53 24.14 7.73
N GLU A 136 -2.30 23.70 8.02
CA GLU A 136 -1.38 23.14 7.02
C GLU A 136 -1.54 21.62 6.85
N ASN A 137 -2.17 20.94 7.81
CA ASN A 137 -2.31 19.49 7.82
C ASN A 137 -3.77 19.07 7.75
N ILE A 138 -4.04 18.02 6.96
CA ILE A 138 -5.33 17.36 6.91
C ILE A 138 -5.40 16.28 8.00
N VAL A 139 -6.42 16.35 8.83
CA VAL A 139 -6.74 15.38 9.89
C VAL A 139 -7.94 14.55 9.48
N ARG A 140 -7.82 13.23 9.64
CA ARG A 140 -8.87 12.24 9.40
C ARG A 140 -9.01 11.32 10.61
N LEU A 141 -10.23 10.86 10.87
CA LEU A 141 -10.51 9.85 11.87
C LEU A 141 -10.98 8.58 11.16
N LEU A 142 -10.31 7.46 11.39
CA LEU A 142 -10.62 6.16 10.80
C LEU A 142 -10.94 5.18 11.95
N PRO A 143 -12.06 4.43 11.94
CA PRO A 143 -12.27 3.36 12.90
C PRO A 143 -11.10 2.38 12.86
N PHE A 144 -10.59 2.02 14.04
CA PHE A 144 -9.52 1.02 14.12
C PHE A 144 -10.08 -0.35 13.76
N ILE A 145 -9.40 -1.03 12.83
CA ILE A 145 -9.77 -2.39 12.43
C ILE A 145 -8.95 -3.36 13.30
N PRO A 146 -9.59 -4.14 14.19
CA PRO A 146 -8.88 -5.08 15.04
C PRO A 146 -8.32 -6.24 14.21
N GLY A 147 -7.12 -6.70 14.58
CA GLY A 147 -6.44 -7.80 13.92
C GLY A 147 -4.93 -7.68 14.06
N LYS A 148 -4.20 -8.51 13.30
CA LYS A 148 -2.75 -8.38 13.14
C LYS A 148 -2.46 -7.92 11.72
N ILE A 149 -1.34 -7.23 11.50
CA ILE A 149 -0.85 -7.00 10.14
C ILE A 149 -0.30 -8.33 9.58
N LEU A 150 -0.42 -8.57 8.28
CA LEU A 150 0.03 -9.83 7.64
C LEU A 150 1.52 -10.11 7.93
N HIS A 151 2.36 -9.07 7.96
CA HIS A 151 3.78 -9.19 8.31
C HIS A 151 4.06 -9.89 9.66
N GLN A 152 3.12 -9.83 10.61
CA GLN A 152 3.27 -10.36 11.96
C GLN A 152 2.85 -11.82 12.12
N VAL A 153 2.32 -12.45 11.07
CA VAL A 153 1.83 -13.83 11.13
C VAL A 153 2.62 -14.76 10.21
N PRO A 154 2.66 -16.08 10.49
CA PRO A 154 3.20 -17.04 9.54
C PRO A 154 2.42 -17.00 8.22
N THR A 155 3.14 -16.88 7.11
CA THR A 155 2.55 -16.89 5.77
C THR A 155 2.34 -18.33 5.28
N THR A 156 1.24 -18.55 4.58
CA THR A 156 0.83 -19.87 4.03
C THR A 156 0.33 -19.70 2.59
N ALA A 157 0.29 -20.81 1.85
CA ALA A 157 -0.28 -20.83 0.49
C ALA A 157 -1.74 -20.33 0.47
N GLN A 158 -2.50 -20.65 1.52
CA GLN A 158 -3.88 -20.21 1.67
C GLN A 158 -3.98 -18.68 1.85
N LEU A 159 -3.12 -18.08 2.69
CA LEU A 159 -3.10 -16.62 2.84
C LEU A 159 -2.73 -15.92 1.53
N PHE A 160 -1.77 -16.45 0.77
CA PHE A 160 -1.41 -15.88 -0.54
C PHE A 160 -2.54 -16.00 -1.55
N TYR A 161 -3.27 -17.12 -1.57
CA TYR A 161 -4.48 -17.25 -2.35
C TYR A 161 -5.55 -16.22 -1.95
N GLU A 162 -5.79 -16.03 -0.64
CA GLU A 162 -6.75 -15.05 -0.14
C GLU A 162 -6.38 -13.60 -0.44
N VAL A 163 -5.09 -13.25 -0.45
CA VAL A 163 -4.61 -11.94 -0.94
C VAL A 163 -5.04 -11.74 -2.39
N GLY A 164 -4.83 -12.76 -3.24
CA GLY A 164 -5.29 -12.76 -4.62
C GLY A 164 -6.80 -12.57 -4.76
N VAL A 165 -7.59 -13.32 -3.99
CA VAL A 165 -9.05 -13.20 -3.97
C VAL A 165 -9.50 -11.79 -3.56
N PHE A 166 -8.95 -11.27 -2.46
CA PHE A 166 -9.32 -9.96 -1.93
C PHE A 166 -9.07 -8.85 -2.96
N VAL A 167 -7.86 -8.84 -3.54
CA VAL A 167 -7.45 -7.80 -4.50
C VAL A 167 -8.17 -7.97 -5.84
N GLY A 168 -8.36 -9.21 -6.31
CA GLY A 168 -9.15 -9.49 -7.51
C GLY A 168 -10.59 -9.01 -7.39
N ARG A 169 -11.23 -9.25 -6.24
CA ARG A 169 -12.58 -8.73 -5.95
C ARG A 169 -12.58 -7.20 -5.91
N MET A 170 -11.61 -6.59 -5.23
CA MET A 170 -11.49 -5.13 -5.11
C MET A 170 -11.34 -4.46 -6.47
N ASP A 171 -10.39 -4.92 -7.28
CA ASP A 171 -10.14 -4.42 -8.64
C ASP A 171 -11.36 -4.60 -9.54
N ASN A 172 -12.15 -5.66 -9.35
CA ASN A 172 -13.38 -5.88 -10.11
C ASN A 172 -14.47 -4.86 -9.74
N GLU A 173 -14.66 -4.58 -8.45
CA GLU A 173 -15.64 -3.59 -7.97
C GLU A 173 -15.22 -2.15 -8.33
N LEU A 174 -13.91 -1.87 -8.33
CA LEU A 174 -13.36 -0.56 -8.72
C LEU A 174 -13.53 -0.23 -10.21
N LYS A 175 -14.00 -1.17 -11.05
CA LYS A 175 -14.40 -0.88 -12.44
C LYS A 175 -15.54 0.14 -12.51
N ASP A 176 -16.45 0.10 -11.52
CA ASP A 176 -17.60 1.01 -11.44
C ASP A 176 -17.25 2.34 -10.74
N PHE A 177 -16.03 2.47 -10.20
CA PHE A 177 -15.60 3.69 -9.54
C PHE A 177 -15.08 4.71 -10.56
N THR A 178 -15.46 5.98 -10.40
CA THR A 178 -15.03 7.07 -11.28
C THR A 178 -14.56 8.27 -10.47
N ASN A 179 -13.37 8.77 -10.77
CA ASN A 179 -12.83 9.99 -10.15
C ASN A 179 -11.83 10.66 -11.10
N GLU A 180 -12.09 11.91 -11.50
CA GLU A 180 -11.27 12.61 -12.50
C GLU A 180 -9.92 13.09 -11.97
N ASP A 181 -9.85 13.46 -10.69
CA ASP A 181 -8.61 13.93 -10.06
C ASP A 181 -7.58 12.79 -9.94
N LEU A 182 -8.02 11.58 -9.60
CA LEU A 182 -7.17 10.38 -9.52
C LEU A 182 -6.69 9.90 -10.89
N LYS A 183 -7.46 10.12 -11.97
CA LYS A 183 -7.00 9.79 -13.34
C LYS A 183 -5.75 10.58 -13.73
N GLN A 184 -5.63 11.80 -13.20
CA GLN A 184 -4.52 12.72 -13.47
C GLN A 184 -3.36 12.57 -12.48
N ARG A 185 -3.57 11.89 -11.35
CA ARG A 185 -2.53 11.65 -10.34
C ARG A 185 -1.38 10.85 -10.93
N LYS A 186 -0.16 11.38 -10.81
CA LYS A 186 1.11 10.72 -11.16
C LYS A 186 2.16 11.05 -10.12
N PHE A 187 2.84 10.02 -9.62
CA PHE A 187 3.91 10.13 -8.61
C PHE A 187 4.83 8.91 -8.73
N MET A 188 5.98 8.91 -8.03
CA MET A 188 7.05 7.95 -8.36
C MET A 188 6.73 6.50 -8.05
N TRP A 189 5.73 6.22 -7.21
CA TRP A 189 5.24 4.87 -6.94
C TRP A 189 4.25 4.36 -7.99
N CYS A 190 3.79 5.19 -8.93
CA CYS A 190 3.13 4.69 -10.14
C CYS A 190 4.13 3.85 -10.95
N MET A 191 3.80 2.60 -11.28
CA MET A 191 4.71 1.73 -12.02
C MET A 191 4.99 2.24 -13.44
N GLU A 192 4.14 3.08 -14.02
CA GLU A 192 4.45 3.80 -15.26
C GLU A 192 5.68 4.71 -15.15
N ASN A 193 6.10 5.07 -13.94
CA ASN A 193 7.28 5.89 -13.66
C ASN A 193 8.54 5.08 -13.36
N VAL A 194 8.50 3.74 -13.47
CA VAL A 194 9.71 2.87 -13.43
C VAL A 194 10.83 3.37 -14.37
N PRO A 195 10.56 3.83 -15.61
CA PRO A 195 11.58 4.44 -16.47
C PRO A 195 12.32 5.65 -15.90
N GLN A 196 11.80 6.28 -14.85
CA GLN A 196 12.44 7.43 -14.19
C GLN A 196 13.45 7.02 -13.11
N LEU A 197 13.51 5.73 -12.75
CA LEU A 197 14.43 5.20 -11.73
C LEU A 197 15.93 5.44 -11.99
N PRO A 198 16.43 5.58 -13.24
CA PRO A 198 17.82 5.98 -13.48
C PRO A 198 18.23 7.25 -12.74
N LYS A 199 17.30 8.18 -12.50
CA LYS A 199 17.55 9.40 -11.71
C LYS A 199 18.02 9.12 -10.29
N PHE A 200 17.65 7.97 -9.71
CA PHE A 200 17.93 7.59 -8.32
C PHE A 200 19.01 6.51 -8.19
N LEU A 201 19.56 6.00 -9.29
CA LEU A 201 20.55 4.92 -9.29
C LEU A 201 21.85 5.26 -8.56
N PHE A 202 22.16 6.55 -8.39
CA PHE A 202 23.27 7.00 -7.57
C PHE A 202 23.17 6.54 -6.11
N ALA A 203 21.95 6.24 -5.64
CA ALA A 203 21.69 5.79 -4.28
C ALA A 203 22.14 4.35 -4.02
N VAL A 204 21.94 3.46 -4.99
CA VAL A 204 22.42 2.07 -4.92
C VAL A 204 23.93 2.10 -5.07
N LYS A 205 24.73 1.65 -4.09
CA LYS A 205 26.21 1.74 -4.19
C LYS A 205 26.87 0.51 -4.78
N ASP A 206 26.27 -0.66 -4.56
CA ASP A 206 26.76 -1.92 -5.06
C ASP A 206 26.62 -2.03 -6.59
N LYS A 207 27.71 -2.43 -7.27
CA LYS A 207 27.77 -2.46 -8.74
C LYS A 207 26.92 -3.59 -9.33
N HIS A 208 26.82 -4.74 -8.66
CA HIS A 208 26.02 -5.87 -9.13
C HIS A 208 24.52 -5.52 -9.08
N ARG A 209 24.08 -4.94 -7.96
CA ARG A 209 22.70 -4.44 -7.79
C ARG A 209 22.34 -3.36 -8.80
N ARG A 210 23.26 -2.42 -9.10
CA ARG A 210 23.05 -1.42 -10.17
C ARG A 210 22.85 -2.08 -11.54
N LYS A 211 23.73 -3.02 -11.90
CA LYS A 211 23.63 -3.73 -13.18
C LYS A 211 22.30 -4.48 -13.29
N LEU A 212 21.88 -5.16 -12.23
CA LEU A 212 20.61 -5.86 -12.15
C LEU A 212 19.41 -4.90 -12.39
N VAL A 213 19.45 -3.70 -11.80
CA VAL A 213 18.44 -2.67 -12.09
C VAL A 213 18.45 -2.26 -13.56
N GLU A 214 19.62 -1.97 -14.12
CA GLU A 214 19.78 -1.56 -15.52
C GLU A 214 19.23 -2.61 -16.49
N GLU A 215 19.51 -3.90 -16.24
CA GLU A 215 19.00 -5.01 -17.04
C GLU A 215 17.45 -5.08 -17.02
N VAL A 216 16.83 -4.96 -15.83
CA VAL A 216 15.37 -4.94 -15.69
C VAL A 216 14.76 -3.72 -16.40
N LEU A 217 15.37 -2.54 -16.27
CA LEU A 217 14.90 -1.31 -16.91
C LEU A 217 15.02 -1.37 -18.44
N GLN A 218 16.07 -1.98 -18.96
CA GLN A 218 16.20 -2.24 -20.39
C GLN A 218 15.07 -3.14 -20.88
N VAL A 219 14.84 -4.27 -20.20
CA VAL A 219 13.76 -5.20 -20.57
C VAL A 219 12.38 -4.57 -20.45
N TRP A 220 12.16 -3.68 -19.48
CA TRP A 220 10.92 -2.91 -19.38
C TRP A 220 10.66 -2.11 -20.67
N GLN A 221 11.67 -1.41 -21.18
CA GLN A 221 11.53 -0.61 -22.42
C GLN A 221 11.26 -1.50 -23.64
N GLU A 222 11.91 -2.66 -23.71
CA GLU A 222 11.79 -3.56 -24.87
C GLU A 222 10.47 -4.36 -24.87
N ARG A 223 9.96 -4.74 -23.68
CA ARG A 223 8.86 -5.71 -23.56
C ARG A 223 7.59 -5.16 -22.94
N VAL A 224 7.70 -4.32 -21.90
CA VAL A 224 6.55 -3.83 -21.14
C VAL A 224 5.97 -2.58 -21.77
N ALA A 225 6.80 -1.56 -22.00
CA ALA A 225 6.38 -0.27 -22.53
C ALA A 225 5.54 -0.35 -23.82
N PRO A 226 5.89 -1.19 -24.82
CA PRO A 226 5.11 -1.30 -26.07
C PRO A 226 3.72 -1.91 -25.90
N VAL A 227 3.47 -2.65 -24.82
CA VAL A 227 2.21 -3.36 -24.57
C VAL A 227 1.27 -2.56 -23.66
N LEU A 228 1.78 -1.59 -22.90
CA LEU A 228 0.99 -0.76 -21.97
C LEU A 228 -0.32 -0.20 -22.54
N PRO A 229 -0.38 0.31 -23.79
CA PRO A 229 -1.63 0.84 -24.33
C PRO A 229 -2.74 -0.21 -24.53
N LYS A 230 -2.40 -1.51 -24.50
CA LYS A 230 -3.34 -2.62 -24.68
C LYS A 230 -3.86 -3.20 -23.37
N LEU A 231 -3.21 -2.89 -22.26
CA LEU A 231 -3.55 -3.45 -20.96
C LEU A 231 -4.84 -2.82 -20.41
N GLU A 232 -5.62 -3.61 -19.70
CA GLU A 232 -6.81 -3.11 -19.00
C GLU A 232 -6.38 -2.19 -17.85
N ARG A 233 -7.08 -1.06 -17.72
CA ARG A 233 -6.78 -0.03 -16.73
C ARG A 233 -8.00 0.26 -15.88
N GLY A 234 -7.76 0.65 -14.64
CA GLY A 234 -8.77 1.12 -13.71
C GLY A 234 -8.13 1.68 -12.47
N PHE A 235 -8.95 1.90 -11.45
CA PHE A 235 -8.45 2.32 -10.14
C PHE A 235 -7.92 1.12 -9.37
N ILE A 236 -6.76 1.30 -8.75
CA ILE A 236 -6.07 0.27 -7.96
C ILE A 236 -5.62 0.87 -6.62
N HIS A 237 -5.33 0.02 -5.63
CA HIS A 237 -4.82 0.45 -4.33
C HIS A 237 -3.41 1.04 -4.44
N GLY A 238 -2.55 0.45 -5.28
CA GLY A 238 -1.21 0.94 -5.61
C GLY A 238 -0.11 0.56 -4.60
N ASP A 239 -0.49 0.01 -3.44
CA ASP A 239 0.42 -0.37 -2.37
C ASP A 239 -0.17 -1.46 -1.43
N ALA A 240 -0.85 -2.46 -1.98
CA ALA A 240 -1.37 -3.58 -1.18
C ALA A 240 -0.23 -4.52 -0.74
N ASN A 241 0.53 -4.12 0.29
CA ASN A 241 1.67 -4.85 0.83
C ASN A 241 1.35 -5.54 2.18
N GLU A 242 2.30 -6.31 2.70
CA GLU A 242 2.17 -7.12 3.92
C GLU A 242 1.87 -6.31 5.21
N GLN A 243 2.10 -5.01 5.19
CA GLN A 243 1.85 -4.13 6.33
C GLN A 243 0.44 -3.53 6.29
N ASN A 244 -0.14 -3.48 5.09
CA ASN A 244 -1.46 -2.91 4.84
C ASN A 244 -2.59 -3.93 4.90
N PHE A 245 -2.29 -5.24 4.78
CA PHE A 245 -3.28 -6.28 5.04
C PHE A 245 -3.46 -6.54 6.54
N ILE A 246 -4.70 -6.51 6.99
CA ILE A 246 -5.11 -6.96 8.33
C ILE A 246 -5.65 -8.38 8.23
N VAL A 247 -5.15 -9.24 9.11
CA VAL A 247 -5.58 -10.62 9.25
C VAL A 247 -6.29 -10.85 10.58
N SER A 248 -7.27 -11.74 10.55
CA SER A 248 -7.94 -12.27 11.72
C SER A 248 -7.60 -13.75 11.91
N ALA A 249 -7.50 -14.19 13.16
CA ALA A 249 -7.30 -15.61 13.44
C ALA A 249 -8.59 -16.38 13.14
N SER A 250 -8.46 -17.60 12.62
CA SER A 250 -9.62 -18.46 12.41
C SER A 250 -10.28 -18.82 13.74
N GLN A 251 -11.60 -18.96 13.73
CA GLN A 251 -12.35 -19.43 14.89
C GLN A 251 -12.09 -20.92 15.18
N ASP A 252 -11.85 -21.71 14.12
CA ASP A 252 -11.64 -23.15 14.22
C ASP A 252 -10.20 -23.49 14.68
N ASP A 253 -9.21 -22.70 14.24
CA ASP A 253 -7.82 -22.83 14.63
C ASP A 253 -7.16 -21.45 14.79
N PRO A 254 -6.95 -20.96 16.03
CA PRO A 254 -6.31 -19.67 16.30
C PRO A 254 -4.86 -19.54 15.81
N SER A 255 -4.23 -20.63 15.37
CA SER A 255 -2.91 -20.61 14.73
C SER A 255 -2.96 -20.32 13.23
N THR A 256 -4.15 -20.40 12.63
CA THR A 256 -4.41 -20.04 11.24
C THR A 256 -5.04 -18.66 11.14
N TYR A 257 -4.79 -17.98 10.02
CA TYR A 257 -5.20 -16.60 9.79
C TYR A 257 -5.87 -16.48 8.42
N HIS A 258 -6.79 -15.52 8.33
CA HIS A 258 -7.48 -15.15 7.09
C HIS A 258 -7.35 -13.65 6.81
N ILE A 259 -7.32 -13.29 5.53
CA ILE A 259 -7.36 -11.89 5.09
C ILE A 259 -8.72 -11.28 5.47
N ASP A 260 -8.71 -10.26 6.30
CA ASP A 260 -9.92 -9.64 6.84
C ASP A 260 -10.13 -8.23 6.28
N ALA A 261 -9.07 -7.42 6.20
CA ALA A 261 -9.16 -6.04 5.71
C ALA A 261 -7.90 -5.55 5.00
N LEU A 262 -8.05 -4.43 4.28
CA LEU A 262 -6.97 -3.67 3.68
C LEU A 262 -7.04 -2.21 4.13
N ILE A 263 -5.90 -1.66 4.55
CA ILE A 263 -5.77 -0.27 5.01
C ILE A 263 -4.78 0.50 4.15
N ASP A 264 -4.72 1.80 4.41
CA ASP A 264 -3.82 2.78 3.80
C ASP A 264 -3.98 3.05 2.29
N PHE A 265 -4.99 3.84 1.96
CA PHE A 265 -5.32 4.28 0.61
C PHE A 265 -4.48 5.50 0.16
N GLY A 266 -3.27 5.67 0.69
CA GLY A 266 -2.37 6.78 0.36
C GLY A 266 -1.95 6.78 -1.12
N ASP A 267 -1.75 5.59 -1.69
CA ASP A 267 -1.14 5.37 -3.01
C ASP A 267 -2.13 5.03 -4.14
N ILE A 268 -3.42 5.23 -3.87
CA ILE A 268 -4.47 4.96 -4.87
C ILE A 268 -4.22 5.70 -6.18
N GLN A 269 -4.44 5.01 -7.28
CA GLN A 269 -4.06 5.50 -8.59
C GLN A 269 -4.88 4.87 -9.69
N HIS A 270 -4.94 5.55 -10.84
CA HIS A 270 -5.50 5.00 -12.06
C HIS A 270 -4.38 4.40 -12.93
N SER A 271 -4.31 3.07 -12.97
CA SER A 271 -3.19 2.33 -13.56
C SER A 271 -3.65 1.00 -14.18
N CYS A 272 -2.70 0.17 -14.62
CA CYS A 272 -3.00 -1.15 -15.17
C CYS A 272 -3.30 -2.13 -14.02
N TYR A 273 -4.33 -2.97 -14.15
CA TYR A 273 -4.63 -3.99 -13.13
C TYR A 273 -3.49 -5.01 -12.96
N LEU A 274 -2.76 -5.32 -14.03
CA LEU A 274 -1.53 -6.10 -13.96
C LEU A 274 -0.50 -5.53 -12.98
N PHE A 275 -0.44 -4.22 -12.81
CA PHE A 275 0.53 -3.60 -11.90
C PHE A 275 0.15 -3.84 -10.44
N GLU A 276 -1.14 -3.75 -10.08
CA GLU A 276 -1.62 -4.14 -8.76
C GLU A 276 -1.28 -5.60 -8.47
N LEU A 277 -1.55 -6.51 -9.42
CA LEU A 277 -1.19 -7.92 -9.31
C LEU A 277 0.33 -8.12 -9.15
N SER A 278 1.14 -7.35 -9.87
CA SER A 278 2.61 -7.43 -9.76
C SER A 278 3.12 -6.91 -8.41
N ILE A 279 2.48 -5.87 -7.87
CA ILE A 279 2.77 -5.28 -6.56
C ILE A 279 2.53 -6.31 -5.46
N ILE A 280 1.35 -6.92 -5.43
CA ILE A 280 1.00 -7.89 -4.38
C ILE A 280 1.90 -9.14 -4.46
N ILE A 281 2.22 -9.63 -5.67
CA ILE A 281 3.14 -10.77 -5.84
C ILE A 281 4.50 -10.43 -5.25
N MET A 282 5.08 -9.29 -5.63
CA MET A 282 6.40 -8.87 -5.16
C MET A 282 6.46 -8.79 -3.62
N TYR A 283 5.51 -8.10 -2.99
CA TYR A 283 5.52 -7.94 -1.53
C TYR A 283 5.29 -9.27 -0.79
N MET A 284 4.39 -10.12 -1.28
CA MET A 284 4.18 -11.43 -0.67
C MET A 284 5.40 -12.36 -0.82
N MET A 285 6.17 -12.24 -1.91
CA MET A 285 7.44 -12.97 -2.07
C MET A 285 8.45 -12.58 -0.99
N LEU A 286 8.51 -11.31 -0.57
CA LEU A 286 9.43 -10.83 0.47
C LEU A 286 9.15 -11.48 1.84
N VAL A 287 7.88 -11.74 2.15
CA VAL A 287 7.44 -12.32 3.43
C VAL A 287 7.25 -13.84 3.39
N ALA A 288 7.43 -14.49 2.24
CA ALA A 288 7.45 -15.94 2.15
C ALA A 288 8.70 -16.51 2.87
N LYS A 289 8.45 -17.27 3.93
CA LYS A 289 9.50 -17.88 4.77
C LYS A 289 9.48 -19.41 4.75
N THR A 290 8.32 -20.00 4.43
CA THR A 290 8.04 -21.44 4.56
C THR A 290 7.85 -22.15 3.23
N MET A 291 8.01 -21.44 2.10
CA MET A 291 7.93 -21.97 0.74
C MET A 291 8.93 -21.24 -0.17
N ASP A 292 9.13 -21.77 -1.37
CA ASP A 292 9.87 -21.06 -2.42
C ASP A 292 9.14 -19.75 -2.75
N PRO A 293 9.79 -18.58 -2.65
CA PRO A 293 9.19 -17.31 -3.06
C PRO A 293 8.67 -17.33 -4.50
N ASN A 294 9.27 -18.11 -5.39
CA ASN A 294 8.77 -18.25 -6.76
C ASN A 294 7.40 -18.94 -6.83
N ASP A 295 6.98 -19.74 -5.84
CA ASP A 295 5.63 -20.34 -5.82
C ASP A 295 4.52 -19.34 -5.50
N VAL A 296 4.85 -18.26 -4.78
CA VAL A 296 3.88 -17.27 -4.25
C VAL A 296 3.00 -16.68 -5.34
N GLY A 297 3.59 -16.35 -6.50
CA GLY A 297 2.85 -15.80 -7.63
C GLY A 297 1.74 -16.73 -8.12
N GLY A 298 1.96 -18.05 -8.12
CA GLY A 298 0.95 -19.03 -8.52
C GLY A 298 -0.26 -19.02 -7.59
N HIS A 299 -0.04 -18.99 -6.28
CA HIS A 299 -1.12 -18.96 -5.29
C HIS A 299 -1.96 -17.68 -5.40
N ILE A 300 -1.30 -16.52 -5.49
CA ILE A 300 -1.98 -15.23 -5.64
C ILE A 300 -2.78 -15.17 -6.95
N ILE A 301 -2.16 -15.55 -8.07
CA ILE A 301 -2.85 -15.51 -9.37
C ILE A 301 -4.05 -16.46 -9.36
N ALA A 302 -3.95 -17.63 -8.73
CA ALA A 302 -5.08 -18.55 -8.60
C ALA A 302 -6.27 -17.88 -7.88
N GLY A 303 -6.03 -17.14 -6.80
CA GLY A 303 -7.05 -16.38 -6.09
C GLY A 303 -7.59 -15.20 -6.90
N TYR A 304 -6.71 -14.43 -7.53
CA TYR A 304 -7.07 -13.27 -8.35
C TYR A 304 -7.98 -13.67 -9.52
N LEU A 305 -7.71 -14.83 -10.12
CA LEU A 305 -8.47 -15.35 -11.25
C LEU A 305 -9.92 -15.74 -10.92
N THR A 306 -10.29 -15.82 -9.65
CA THR A 306 -11.69 -16.09 -9.25
C THR A 306 -12.61 -14.90 -9.51
N HIS A 307 -12.06 -13.69 -9.62
CA HIS A 307 -12.82 -12.44 -9.80
C HIS A 307 -12.43 -11.67 -11.07
N ARG A 308 -11.23 -11.90 -11.60
CA ARG A 308 -10.71 -11.17 -12.78
C ARG A 308 -9.98 -12.10 -13.74
N THR A 309 -9.83 -11.70 -14.99
CA THR A 309 -9.06 -12.44 -15.98
C THR A 309 -7.68 -11.82 -16.17
N VAL A 310 -6.66 -12.65 -16.40
CA VAL A 310 -5.34 -12.20 -16.86
C VAL A 310 -5.20 -12.59 -18.34
N SER A 311 -5.07 -11.58 -19.20
CA SER A 311 -4.96 -11.74 -20.65
C SER A 311 -3.64 -12.37 -21.07
N LYS A 312 -3.57 -12.82 -22.33
CA LYS A 312 -2.33 -13.37 -22.90
C LYS A 312 -1.19 -12.35 -22.87
N ASP A 313 -1.49 -11.09 -23.16
CA ASP A 313 -0.51 -10.01 -23.15
C ASP A 313 0.02 -9.79 -21.73
N GLU A 314 -0.85 -9.79 -20.72
CA GLU A 314 -0.44 -9.66 -19.31
C GLU A 314 0.42 -10.84 -18.83
N TRP A 315 0.02 -12.08 -19.14
CA TRP A 315 0.85 -13.27 -18.86
C TRP A 315 2.23 -13.19 -19.52
N ASN A 316 2.32 -12.56 -20.69
CA ASN A 316 3.56 -12.39 -21.43
C ASN A 316 4.49 -11.32 -20.85
N ILE A 317 4.09 -10.54 -19.83
CA ILE A 317 4.94 -9.51 -19.22
C ILE A 317 4.91 -9.47 -17.69
N ILE A 318 4.10 -10.31 -17.03
CA ILE A 318 3.94 -10.27 -15.56
C ILE A 318 5.26 -10.48 -14.80
N LYS A 319 6.17 -11.34 -15.29
CA LYS A 319 7.49 -11.53 -14.66
C LYS A 319 8.27 -10.22 -14.66
N GLU A 320 8.30 -9.55 -15.81
CA GLU A 320 8.99 -8.28 -16.00
C GLU A 320 8.38 -7.18 -15.13
N CYS A 321 7.06 -7.16 -14.97
CA CYS A 321 6.38 -6.20 -14.08
C CYS A 321 6.69 -6.45 -12.60
N VAL A 322 6.72 -7.71 -12.14
CA VAL A 322 7.14 -8.06 -10.76
C VAL A 322 8.59 -7.63 -10.51
N ALA A 323 9.50 -7.92 -11.44
CA ALA A 323 10.89 -7.49 -11.34
C ALA A 323 11.04 -5.95 -11.34
N ALA A 324 10.25 -5.26 -12.16
CA ALA A 324 10.22 -3.80 -12.19
C ALA A 324 9.74 -3.20 -10.86
N ARG A 325 8.75 -3.82 -10.21
CA ARG A 325 8.31 -3.38 -8.88
C ARG A 325 9.34 -3.65 -7.79
N PHE A 326 10.07 -4.78 -7.84
CA PHE A 326 11.24 -5.00 -6.99
C PHE A 326 12.26 -3.87 -7.16
N VAL A 327 12.64 -3.59 -8.40
CA VAL A 327 13.58 -2.52 -8.74
C VAL A 327 13.10 -1.16 -8.23
N GLN A 328 11.82 -0.82 -8.43
CA GLN A 328 11.22 0.40 -7.91
C GLN A 328 11.34 0.49 -6.39
N SER A 329 10.89 -0.54 -5.66
CA SER A 329 10.93 -0.55 -4.20
C SER A 329 12.36 -0.47 -3.65
N LEU A 330 13.30 -1.21 -4.23
CA LEU A 330 14.68 -1.27 -3.78
C LEU A 330 15.49 0.00 -4.08
N VAL A 331 15.29 0.60 -5.26
CA VAL A 331 15.97 1.84 -5.65
C VAL A 331 15.43 3.02 -4.85
N LEU A 332 14.10 3.16 -4.77
CA LEU A 332 13.48 4.24 -4.00
C LEU A 332 13.74 4.06 -2.50
N GLY A 333 13.74 2.84 -1.98
CA GLY A 333 14.15 2.54 -0.61
C GLY A 333 15.61 2.93 -0.32
N ALA A 334 16.54 2.59 -1.21
CA ALA A 334 17.94 3.01 -1.07
C ALA A 334 18.10 4.54 -1.11
N TYR A 335 17.35 5.23 -1.97
CA TYR A 335 17.32 6.70 -2.00
C TYR A 335 16.74 7.29 -0.72
N SER A 336 15.69 6.68 -0.18
CA SER A 336 15.02 7.08 1.07
C SER A 336 15.95 6.99 2.27
N ILE A 337 16.71 5.90 2.39
CA ILE A 337 17.72 5.73 3.45
C ILE A 337 18.82 6.79 3.35
N LEU A 338 19.20 7.22 2.13
CA LEU A 338 20.19 8.29 1.98
C LEU A 338 19.67 9.66 2.43
N GLN A 339 18.36 9.91 2.36
CA GLN A 339 17.78 11.16 2.84
C GLN A 339 17.48 11.12 4.34
N ASP A 340 17.13 9.96 4.88
CA ASP A 340 16.81 9.74 6.30
C ASP A 340 17.45 8.44 6.82
N PRO A 341 18.75 8.46 7.18
CA PRO A 341 19.50 7.25 7.55
C PRO A 341 19.01 6.55 8.83
N ASP A 342 18.32 7.27 9.71
CA ASP A 342 17.84 6.73 10.99
C ASP A 342 16.54 5.93 10.85
N ASN A 343 15.95 5.91 9.64
CA ASN A 343 14.66 5.29 9.40
C ASN A 343 14.76 3.79 9.13
N GLN A 344 14.74 3.01 10.20
CA GLN A 344 14.85 1.54 10.14
C GLN A 344 13.71 0.86 9.36
N TYR A 345 12.55 1.51 9.22
CA TYR A 345 11.42 0.99 8.45
C TYR A 345 11.80 0.70 6.99
N LEU A 346 12.68 1.52 6.41
CA LEU A 346 13.12 1.42 5.03
C LEU A 346 14.05 0.22 4.75
N LEU A 347 14.56 -0.43 5.80
CA LEU A 347 15.50 -1.56 5.68
C LEU A 347 14.80 -2.92 5.59
N VAL A 348 13.51 -3.02 5.95
CA VAL A 348 12.77 -4.30 5.99
C VAL A 348 12.77 -4.97 4.61
N THR A 349 12.37 -4.22 3.58
CA THR A 349 12.38 -4.70 2.19
C THR A 349 13.80 -4.95 1.67
N ALA A 350 14.74 -4.06 1.98
CA ALA A 350 16.11 -4.14 1.48
C ALA A 350 16.89 -5.36 2.00
N THR A 351 16.51 -5.90 3.16
CA THR A 351 17.19 -7.02 3.83
C THR A 351 17.19 -8.29 2.98
N ARG A 352 16.05 -8.63 2.35
CA ARG A 352 15.92 -9.82 1.47
C ARG A 352 15.71 -9.47 -0.01
N GLY A 353 15.25 -8.26 -0.31
CA GLY A 353 14.74 -7.95 -1.65
C GLY A 353 15.79 -8.00 -2.75
N TRP A 354 17.06 -7.65 -2.47
CA TRP A 354 18.11 -7.73 -3.49
C TRP A 354 18.45 -9.17 -3.90
N GLU A 355 18.57 -10.07 -2.92
CA GLU A 355 18.85 -11.49 -3.18
C GLU A 355 17.66 -12.17 -3.88
N LEU A 356 16.43 -11.82 -3.46
CA LEU A 356 15.22 -12.32 -4.09
C LEU A 356 15.05 -11.79 -5.52
N LEU A 357 15.30 -10.50 -5.77
CA LEU A 357 15.28 -9.95 -7.13
C LEU A 357 16.30 -10.66 -8.01
N ASP A 358 17.52 -10.88 -7.54
CA ASP A 358 18.56 -11.56 -8.30
C ASP A 358 18.13 -13.00 -8.67
N SER A 359 17.67 -13.78 -7.68
CA SER A 359 17.19 -15.14 -7.92
C SER A 359 15.96 -15.19 -8.85
N PHE A 360 14.97 -14.34 -8.60
CA PHE A 360 13.74 -14.25 -9.41
C PHE A 360 14.04 -13.83 -10.86
N TRP A 361 14.92 -12.85 -11.04
CA TRP A 361 15.28 -12.34 -12.36
C TRP A 361 15.98 -13.40 -13.21
N HIS A 362 16.91 -14.14 -12.61
CA HIS A 362 17.67 -15.20 -13.29
C HIS A 362 16.88 -16.51 -13.46
N THR A 363 15.73 -16.68 -12.81
CA THR A 363 14.84 -17.83 -13.06
C THR A 363 14.25 -17.75 -14.47
N PRO A 364 14.42 -18.75 -15.36
CA PRO A 364 13.86 -18.70 -16.71
C PRO A 364 12.36 -18.44 -16.71
N LYS A 365 11.89 -17.58 -17.61
CA LYS A 365 10.49 -17.14 -17.64
C LYS A 365 9.54 -18.32 -17.86
N GLU A 366 9.89 -19.19 -18.79
CA GLU A 366 9.08 -20.35 -19.18
C GLU A 366 8.94 -21.31 -17.99
N GLN A 367 10.01 -21.49 -17.21
CA GLN A 367 9.99 -22.28 -15.99
C GLN A 367 9.06 -21.65 -14.94
N LEU A 368 9.24 -20.36 -14.63
CA LEU A 368 8.42 -19.64 -13.64
C LEU A 368 6.93 -19.67 -14.00
N ILE A 369 6.59 -19.38 -15.26
CA ILE A 369 5.20 -19.39 -15.72
C ILE A 369 4.61 -20.81 -15.71
N ALA A 370 5.39 -21.83 -16.06
CA ALA A 370 4.95 -23.22 -15.95
C ALA A 370 4.67 -23.62 -14.51
N GLN A 371 5.52 -23.21 -13.57
CA GLN A 371 5.35 -23.42 -12.13
C GLN A 371 4.07 -22.77 -11.62
N TRP A 372 3.84 -21.49 -11.94
CA TRP A 372 2.58 -20.81 -11.57
C TRP A 372 1.36 -21.51 -12.15
N ARG A 373 1.38 -21.87 -13.43
CA ARG A 373 0.26 -22.61 -14.06
C ARG A 373 0.01 -23.97 -13.41
N SER A 374 1.05 -24.67 -12.97
CA SER A 374 0.89 -25.93 -12.24
C SER A 374 0.18 -25.71 -10.90
N ILE A 375 0.54 -24.66 -10.16
CA ILE A 375 -0.13 -24.30 -8.90
C ILE A 375 -1.60 -23.96 -9.15
N LEU A 376 -1.89 -23.14 -10.17
CA LEU A 376 -3.26 -22.78 -10.56
C LEU A 376 -4.13 -24.03 -10.81
N LYS A 377 -3.57 -25.02 -11.51
CA LYS A 377 -4.28 -26.26 -11.84
C LYS A 377 -4.70 -27.02 -10.56
N ASN A 378 -3.84 -27.06 -9.54
CA ASN A 378 -4.17 -27.71 -8.26
C ASN A 378 -5.39 -27.07 -7.58
N TYR A 379 -5.55 -25.74 -7.66
CA TYR A 379 -6.75 -25.07 -7.15
C TYR A 379 -7.99 -25.43 -7.98
N GLN A 380 -7.88 -25.50 -9.30
CA GLN A 380 -9.02 -25.84 -10.18
C GLN A 380 -9.54 -27.27 -9.95
N GLU A 381 -8.63 -28.23 -9.76
CA GLU A 381 -8.97 -29.62 -9.45
C GLU A 381 -9.64 -29.72 -8.08
N ALA A 382 -9.11 -29.05 -7.05
CA ALA A 382 -9.70 -29.04 -5.71
C ALA A 382 -11.10 -28.40 -5.63
N HIS A 383 -11.45 -27.49 -6.54
CA HIS A 383 -12.80 -26.94 -6.65
C HIS A 383 -13.75 -27.86 -7.41
N SER A 384 -13.23 -28.67 -8.34
CA SER A 384 -14.03 -29.63 -9.12
C SER A 384 -14.46 -30.83 -8.29
N ASP A 385 -13.67 -31.24 -7.29
CA ASP A 385 -14.00 -32.34 -6.37
C ASP A 385 -15.01 -31.95 -5.26
N LYS A 386 -15.42 -30.68 -5.19
CA LYS A 386 -16.39 -30.15 -4.20
C LYS A 386 -17.79 -29.86 -4.78
N VAL A 387 -18.00 -30.12 -6.08
CA VAL A 387 -19.27 -29.99 -6.80
C VAL A 387 -19.76 -31.37 -7.18
#